data_AF-D8JCK7-F1
#
_entry.id   AF-D8JCK7-F1
#
_cell.length_a   1.000
_cell.length_b   1.000
_cell.length_c   1.000
_cell.angle_alpha   90.00
_cell.angle_beta   90.00
_cell.angle_gamma   90.00
#
_symmetry.space_group_name_H-M   'P 1'
#
loop_
_entity.id
_entity.type
_entity.pdbx_description
1 polymer ?
#
loop_
_entity_poly.entity_id
_entity_poly.type
_entity_poly.pdbx_seq_one_letter_code
_entity_poly.pdbx_strand_id
1 'polypeptide(L)'
;MAGVSVLVVSCPCSLGIATPLALAAATRDVTDNRILVLNETVLERIDDSSVVVFDKTGTLTTGAMELVDVVGDDPDEVLAVAAAVERQSSHPIAAAIDDAAPLTTRSVLSFERADRTMSALVDDTRVIIGHPDSFDADEWTIPAEIEAAVTDAYESCTHPTAVAWEGVVRGIVTVRDTPRENWERVVSDLADADREIVVLTGDDERMTETFANHPAVDHVFADVRPESKEVIVQGLRERGTTTMIGDGTNDAPALASADLGIAVSSGTDLAIEAADAVVLDDRLDAVPEVFELASETRDRIKQNLVWAAGYNTIALPLAMAGVITPLIAAVMMAISSLIVVFNSKRRLFSANGDQVTATDSSEGNDQLGSPAHSD
;
A
#
# COMPACT_ATOMS: atom_id res chain seq x y z
N MET A 1 47.74 37.08 9.41
CA MET A 1 46.84 36.24 10.23
C MET A 1 45.39 36.26 9.74
N ALA A 2 44.84 37.41 9.32
CA ALA A 2 43.48 37.50 8.77
C ALA A 2 43.25 36.56 7.56
N GLY A 3 44.17 36.52 6.59
CA GLY A 3 44.04 35.62 5.42
C GLY A 3 43.97 34.13 5.76
N VAL A 4 44.73 33.67 6.75
CA VAL A 4 44.66 32.27 7.24
C VAL A 4 43.33 32.01 7.94
N SER A 5 42.83 32.98 8.72
CA SER A 5 41.55 32.86 9.42
C SER A 5 40.37 32.82 8.44
N VAL A 6 40.42 33.63 7.37
CA VAL A 6 39.44 33.62 6.27
C VAL A 6 39.46 32.28 5.53
N LEU A 7 40.63 31.74 5.20
CA LEU A 7 40.75 30.42 4.56
C LEU A 7 40.16 29.31 5.44
N VAL A 8 40.48 29.32 6.74
CA VAL A 8 39.95 28.34 7.69
C VAL A 8 38.42 28.44 7.80
N VAL A 9 37.87 29.64 7.97
CA VAL A 9 36.41 29.84 8.08
C VAL A 9 35.68 29.51 6.77
N SER A 10 36.31 29.71 5.61
CA SER A 10 35.67 29.47 4.31
C SER A 10 35.40 28.00 3.99
N CYS A 11 35.98 27.05 4.73
CA CYS A 11 35.79 25.62 4.47
C CYS A 11 34.47 25.12 5.10
N PRO A 12 33.46 24.71 4.30
CA PRO A 12 32.14 24.39 4.81
C PRO A 12 32.04 22.92 5.26
N CYS A 13 32.86 22.52 6.24
CA CYS A 13 32.92 21.12 6.69
C CYS A 13 31.59 20.60 7.23
N SER A 14 30.81 21.43 7.94
CA SER A 14 29.50 21.06 8.48
C SER A 14 28.42 20.95 7.40
N LEU A 15 28.55 21.69 6.30
CA LEU A 15 27.62 21.64 5.17
C LEU A 15 27.70 20.28 4.45
N GLY A 16 28.92 19.76 4.27
CA GLY A 16 29.14 18.47 3.58
C GLY A 16 28.62 17.25 4.31
N ILE A 17 28.41 17.34 5.64
CA ILE A 17 27.89 16.25 6.46
C ILE A 17 26.41 16.43 6.85
N ALA A 18 25.83 17.61 6.63
CA ALA A 18 24.50 17.98 7.10
C ALA A 18 23.39 17.06 6.54
N THR A 19 23.35 16.91 5.22
CA THR A 19 22.38 16.08 4.50
C THR A 19 22.61 14.58 4.75
N PRO A 20 23.79 14.00 4.48
CA PRO A 20 23.98 12.55 4.63
C PRO A 20 23.78 12.07 6.07
N LEU A 21 24.07 12.89 7.08
CA LEU A 21 23.82 12.52 8.47
C LEU A 21 22.33 12.59 8.84
N ALA A 22 21.59 13.55 8.30
CA ALA A 22 20.14 13.62 8.50
C ALA A 22 19.42 12.45 7.82
N LEU A 23 19.80 12.12 6.57
CA LEU A 23 19.28 10.94 5.87
C LEU A 23 19.62 9.64 6.60
N ALA A 24 20.87 9.45 7.02
CA ALA A 24 21.25 8.24 7.76
C ALA A 24 20.48 8.08 9.08
N ALA A 25 20.18 9.18 9.77
CA ALA A 25 19.33 9.14 10.96
C ALA A 25 17.86 8.84 10.61
N ALA A 26 17.35 9.44 9.54
CA ALA A 26 16.00 9.17 9.05
C ALA A 26 15.82 7.71 8.62
N THR A 27 16.72 7.16 7.81
CA THR A 27 16.68 5.74 7.40
C THR A 27 16.62 4.80 8.61
N ARG A 28 17.35 5.14 9.69
CA ARG A 28 17.26 4.39 10.95
C ARG A 28 15.88 4.49 11.59
N ASP A 29 15.34 5.69 11.73
CA ASP A 29 14.01 5.90 12.31
C ASP A 29 12.92 5.23 11.46
N VAL A 30 13.03 5.25 10.13
CA VAL A 30 12.11 4.60 9.17
C VAL A 30 12.18 3.07 9.31
N THR A 31 13.40 2.51 9.42
CA THR A 31 13.61 1.06 9.65
C THR A 31 13.08 0.62 11.01
N ASP A 32 13.27 1.42 12.06
CA ASP A 32 12.74 1.14 13.41
C ASP A 32 11.20 1.11 13.41
N ASN A 33 10.55 1.81 12.47
CA ASN A 33 9.09 1.78 12.23
C ASN A 33 8.64 0.75 11.18
N ARG A 34 9.53 -0.19 10.81
CA ARG A 34 9.26 -1.28 9.86
C ARG A 34 8.93 -0.83 8.45
N ILE A 35 9.55 0.27 8.02
CA ILE A 35 9.53 0.72 6.63
C ILE A 35 10.96 0.56 6.09
N LEU A 36 11.11 -0.12 4.96
CA LEU A 36 12.38 -0.32 4.28
C LEU A 36 12.52 0.71 3.16
N VAL A 37 13.48 1.62 3.30
CA VAL A 37 13.83 2.58 2.23
C VAL A 37 14.88 1.94 1.34
N LEU A 38 14.51 1.67 0.09
CA LEU A 38 15.39 1.08 -0.92
C LEU A 38 16.12 2.17 -1.70
N ASN A 39 15.47 3.32 -1.88
CA ASN A 39 16.02 4.49 -2.52
C ASN A 39 15.92 5.73 -1.61
N GLU A 40 17.06 6.31 -1.26
CA GLU A 40 17.15 7.45 -0.36
C GLU A 40 16.47 8.72 -0.92
N THR A 41 16.24 8.80 -2.22
CA THR A 41 15.52 9.93 -2.83
C THR A 41 14.05 10.01 -2.39
N VAL A 42 13.47 8.92 -1.89
CA VAL A 42 12.10 8.93 -1.33
C VAL A 42 11.99 9.95 -0.21
N LEU A 43 12.91 9.92 0.75
CA LEU A 43 12.90 10.80 1.91
C LEU A 43 13.16 12.26 1.54
N GLU A 44 13.65 12.53 0.32
CA GLU A 44 13.89 13.88 -0.18
C GLU A 44 12.74 14.42 -1.04
N ARG A 45 11.99 13.55 -1.73
CA ARG A 45 11.07 13.93 -2.81
C ARG A 45 9.60 13.60 -2.56
N ILE A 46 9.28 12.69 -1.65
CA ILE A 46 7.90 12.22 -1.44
C ILE A 46 6.96 13.33 -0.96
N ASP A 47 7.51 14.31 -0.26
CA ASP A 47 6.82 15.54 0.14
C ASP A 47 6.37 16.40 -1.05
N ASP A 48 7.05 16.31 -2.20
CA ASP A 48 6.68 17.06 -3.39
C ASP A 48 5.54 16.38 -4.17
N SER A 49 5.09 15.19 -3.73
CA SER A 49 4.05 14.42 -4.42
C SER A 49 2.68 15.08 -4.33
N SER A 50 2.17 15.50 -5.47
CA SER A 50 0.86 16.14 -5.63
C SER A 50 -0.23 15.15 -6.01
N VAL A 51 0.13 14.00 -6.58
CA VAL A 51 -0.81 12.93 -6.97
C VAL A 51 -0.41 11.65 -6.26
N VAL A 52 -1.34 11.03 -5.55
CA VAL A 52 -1.18 9.74 -4.91
C VAL A 52 -2.11 8.73 -5.56
N VAL A 53 -1.52 7.67 -6.08
CA VAL A 53 -2.22 6.62 -6.81
C VAL A 53 -2.20 5.35 -5.97
N PHE A 54 -3.37 4.82 -5.65
CA PHE A 54 -3.51 3.54 -4.97
C PHE A 54 -3.91 2.46 -5.96
N ASP A 55 -3.24 1.31 -5.94
CA ASP A 55 -3.88 0.08 -6.39
C ASP A 55 -5.00 -0.30 -5.41
N LYS A 56 -6.07 -0.92 -5.89
CA LYS A 56 -7.17 -1.35 -5.01
C LYS A 56 -6.80 -2.65 -4.29
N THR A 57 -6.67 -3.71 -5.08
CA THR A 57 -6.53 -5.09 -4.61
C THR A 57 -5.19 -5.31 -3.93
N GLY A 58 -5.20 -5.78 -2.68
CA GLY A 58 -3.98 -6.01 -1.88
C GLY A 58 -3.40 -4.75 -1.22
N THR A 59 -3.86 -3.56 -1.61
CA THR A 59 -3.38 -2.28 -1.04
C THR A 59 -4.47 -1.60 -0.20
N LEU A 60 -5.55 -1.09 -0.79
CA LEU A 60 -6.69 -0.53 -0.03
C LEU A 60 -7.57 -1.64 0.55
N THR A 61 -7.57 -2.78 -0.10
CA THR A 61 -8.20 -4.01 0.36
C THR A 61 -7.15 -5.03 0.80
N THR A 62 -7.60 -6.08 1.48
CA THR A 62 -6.71 -7.15 1.96
C THR A 62 -6.11 -7.98 0.81
N GLY A 63 -6.75 -8.01 -0.36
CA GLY A 63 -6.38 -8.91 -1.46
C GLY A 63 -6.72 -10.38 -1.18
N ALA A 64 -7.24 -10.69 0.01
CA ALA A 64 -7.74 -12.01 0.38
C ALA A 64 -9.20 -12.10 -0.05
N MET A 65 -9.44 -12.86 -1.12
CA MET A 65 -10.78 -13.13 -1.63
C MET A 65 -11.48 -14.15 -0.73
N GLU A 66 -12.73 -13.88 -0.36
CA GLU A 66 -13.56 -14.78 0.43
C GLU A 66 -14.87 -15.09 -0.29
N LEU A 67 -15.33 -16.34 -0.22
CA LEU A 67 -16.65 -16.73 -0.71
C LEU A 67 -17.75 -16.06 0.12
N VAL A 68 -18.67 -15.36 -0.54
CA VAL A 68 -19.80 -14.69 0.12
C VAL A 68 -21.07 -15.53 0.00
N ASP A 69 -21.43 -15.92 -1.22
CA ASP A 69 -22.69 -16.62 -1.49
C ASP A 69 -22.63 -17.42 -2.79
N VAL A 70 -23.49 -18.43 -2.90
CA VAL A 70 -23.67 -19.26 -4.09
C VAL A 70 -25.16 -19.37 -4.40
N VAL A 71 -25.56 -18.91 -5.57
CA VAL A 71 -26.96 -18.92 -6.01
C VAL A 71 -27.10 -19.82 -7.23
N GLY A 72 -28.07 -20.73 -7.20
CA GLY A 72 -28.36 -21.67 -8.29
C GLY A 72 -29.37 -22.74 -7.87
N ASP A 73 -29.81 -23.55 -8.84
CA ASP A 73 -30.77 -24.65 -8.59
C ASP A 73 -30.25 -25.64 -7.52
N ASP A 74 -28.95 -25.92 -7.54
CA ASP A 74 -28.21 -26.70 -6.56
C ASP A 74 -26.88 -25.98 -6.24
N PRO A 75 -26.84 -25.15 -5.18
CA PRO A 75 -25.65 -24.37 -4.83
C PRO A 75 -24.41 -25.23 -4.54
N ASP A 76 -24.59 -26.40 -3.93
CA ASP A 76 -23.48 -27.31 -3.63
C ASP A 76 -22.88 -27.90 -4.92
N GLU A 77 -23.73 -28.23 -5.89
CA GLU A 77 -23.29 -28.68 -7.21
C GLU A 77 -22.57 -27.55 -7.97
N VAL A 78 -23.15 -26.35 -8.01
CA VAL A 78 -22.57 -25.17 -8.66
C VAL A 78 -21.18 -24.86 -8.11
N LEU A 79 -21.05 -24.77 -6.77
CA LEU A 79 -19.77 -24.48 -6.12
C LEU A 79 -18.73 -25.56 -6.43
N ALA A 80 -19.13 -26.82 -6.33
CA ALA A 80 -18.19 -27.93 -6.49
C ALA A 80 -17.82 -28.17 -7.97
N VAL A 81 -18.64 -27.73 -8.94
CA VAL A 81 -18.29 -27.66 -10.37
C VAL A 81 -17.36 -26.48 -10.64
N ALA A 82 -17.66 -25.30 -10.10
CA ALA A 82 -16.82 -24.12 -10.23
C ALA A 82 -15.41 -24.38 -9.69
N ALA A 83 -15.29 -24.92 -8.48
CA ALA A 83 -14.00 -25.29 -7.87
C ALA A 83 -13.22 -26.34 -8.64
N ALA A 84 -13.90 -27.24 -9.37
CA ALA A 84 -13.20 -28.19 -10.24
C ALA A 84 -12.47 -27.47 -11.38
N VAL A 85 -13.10 -26.49 -12.00
CA VAL A 85 -12.47 -25.69 -13.07
C VAL A 85 -11.45 -24.71 -12.50
N GLU A 86 -11.78 -24.01 -11.40
CA GLU A 86 -10.93 -22.98 -10.78
C GLU A 86 -9.61 -23.52 -10.23
N ARG A 87 -9.53 -24.80 -9.84
CA ARG A 87 -8.26 -25.44 -9.43
C ARG A 87 -7.13 -25.39 -10.45
N GLN A 88 -7.46 -25.15 -11.72
CA GLN A 88 -6.48 -25.00 -12.78
C GLN A 88 -6.01 -23.56 -12.97
N SER A 89 -6.60 -22.61 -12.25
CA SER A 89 -6.33 -21.18 -12.31
C SER A 89 -5.51 -20.72 -11.11
N SER A 90 -4.62 -19.75 -11.36
CA SER A 90 -3.82 -19.11 -10.31
C SER A 90 -4.41 -17.77 -9.84
N HIS A 91 -5.69 -17.49 -10.18
CA HIS A 91 -6.34 -16.22 -9.87
C HIS A 91 -6.81 -16.20 -8.41
N PRO A 92 -6.75 -15.06 -7.68
CA PRO A 92 -7.23 -14.98 -6.29
C PRO A 92 -8.70 -15.40 -6.11
N ILE A 93 -9.57 -15.03 -7.06
CA ILE A 93 -10.97 -15.49 -7.10
C ILE A 93 -11.05 -17.02 -7.19
N ALA A 94 -10.19 -17.64 -8.00
CA ALA A 94 -10.13 -19.09 -8.16
C ALA A 94 -9.79 -19.80 -6.85
N ALA A 95 -8.79 -19.27 -6.14
CA ALA A 95 -8.36 -19.79 -4.85
C ALA A 95 -9.49 -19.71 -3.82
N ALA A 96 -10.20 -18.58 -3.73
CA ALA A 96 -11.33 -18.42 -2.81
C ALA A 96 -12.47 -19.43 -3.08
N ILE A 97 -12.77 -19.69 -4.35
CA ILE A 97 -13.79 -20.66 -4.76
C ILE A 97 -13.33 -22.09 -4.44
N ASP A 98 -12.07 -22.42 -4.68
CA ASP A 98 -11.53 -23.75 -4.36
C ASP A 98 -11.45 -24.01 -2.85
N ASP A 99 -10.98 -23.03 -2.07
CA ASP A 99 -10.84 -23.15 -0.61
C ASP A 99 -12.19 -23.31 0.09
N ALA A 100 -13.24 -22.66 -0.43
CA ALA A 100 -14.58 -22.74 0.14
C ALA A 100 -15.35 -24.01 -0.29
N ALA A 101 -14.94 -24.66 -1.38
CA ALA A 101 -15.64 -25.81 -1.90
C ALA A 101 -15.32 -27.11 -1.11
N PRO A 102 -16.30 -28.02 -0.99
CA PRO A 102 -16.03 -29.33 -0.43
C PRO A 102 -15.03 -30.11 -1.32
N LEU A 103 -14.15 -30.88 -0.68
CA LEU A 103 -13.18 -31.72 -1.38
C LEU A 103 -13.88 -32.59 -2.43
N THR A 104 -13.53 -32.36 -3.68
CA THR A 104 -14.16 -33.03 -4.82
C THR A 104 -13.13 -33.78 -5.67
N THR A 105 -13.48 -35.02 -6.01
CA THR A 105 -12.69 -35.95 -6.85
C THR A 105 -13.09 -35.89 -8.32
N ARG A 106 -13.87 -34.87 -8.73
CA ARG A 106 -14.29 -34.72 -10.12
C ARG A 106 -13.09 -34.64 -11.06
N SER A 107 -13.23 -35.29 -12.21
CA SER A 107 -12.20 -35.33 -13.24
C SER A 107 -12.26 -34.06 -14.08
N VAL A 108 -11.12 -33.44 -14.34
CA VAL A 108 -11.01 -32.21 -15.14
C VAL A 108 -10.09 -32.45 -16.32
N LEU A 109 -10.60 -32.25 -17.52
CA LEU A 109 -9.87 -32.40 -18.78
C LEU A 109 -10.05 -31.17 -19.66
N SER A 110 -9.16 -30.97 -20.63
CA SER A 110 -9.29 -29.95 -21.68
C SER A 110 -9.54 -28.53 -21.15
N PHE A 111 -8.78 -28.13 -20.12
CA PHE A 111 -8.84 -26.77 -19.58
C PHE A 111 -8.37 -25.74 -20.62
N GLU A 112 -9.19 -24.71 -20.83
CA GLU A 112 -8.93 -23.59 -21.74
C GLU A 112 -9.28 -22.29 -21.03
N ARG A 113 -8.37 -21.31 -21.09
CA ARG A 113 -8.56 -19.96 -20.56
C ARG A 113 -8.77 -18.96 -21.69
N ALA A 114 -9.81 -18.15 -21.59
CA ALA A 114 -10.09 -17.00 -22.45
C ALA A 114 -9.97 -15.70 -21.63
N ASP A 115 -10.36 -14.56 -22.23
CA ASP A 115 -10.19 -13.22 -21.62
C ASP A 115 -10.93 -13.08 -20.28
N ARG A 116 -12.23 -13.40 -20.27
CA ARG A 116 -13.11 -13.27 -19.08
C ARG A 116 -13.75 -14.60 -18.65
N THR A 117 -13.36 -15.71 -19.27
CA THR A 117 -13.94 -17.04 -19.00
C THR A 117 -12.87 -18.12 -18.96
N MET A 118 -13.18 -19.20 -18.27
CA MET A 118 -12.44 -20.45 -18.24
C MET A 118 -13.40 -21.57 -18.57
N SER A 119 -12.90 -22.61 -19.23
CA SER A 119 -13.72 -23.75 -19.60
C SER A 119 -12.96 -25.04 -19.48
N ALA A 120 -13.67 -26.11 -19.12
CA ALA A 120 -13.09 -27.44 -19.01
C ALA A 120 -14.18 -28.52 -19.19
N LEU A 121 -13.75 -29.76 -19.37
CA LEU A 121 -14.61 -30.93 -19.24
C LEU A 121 -14.54 -31.42 -17.79
N VAL A 122 -15.65 -31.28 -17.06
CA VAL A 122 -15.83 -31.79 -15.70
C VAL A 122 -16.73 -33.02 -15.78
N ASP A 123 -16.19 -34.21 -15.50
CA ASP A 123 -16.90 -35.50 -15.64
C ASP A 123 -17.65 -35.62 -16.99
N ASP A 124 -16.90 -35.40 -18.08
CA ASP A 124 -17.38 -35.40 -19.48
C ASP A 124 -18.38 -34.28 -19.85
N THR A 125 -18.71 -33.37 -18.93
CA THR A 125 -19.59 -32.22 -19.18
C THR A 125 -18.76 -30.97 -19.46
N ARG A 126 -19.02 -30.27 -20.58
CA ARG A 126 -18.36 -28.98 -20.87
C ARG A 126 -18.94 -27.91 -19.96
N VAL A 127 -18.10 -27.42 -19.05
CA VAL A 127 -18.39 -26.35 -18.09
C VAL A 127 -17.65 -25.10 -18.54
N ILE A 128 -18.32 -23.96 -18.43
CA ILE A 128 -17.76 -22.63 -18.65
C ILE A 128 -18.05 -21.79 -17.41
N ILE A 129 -17.02 -21.16 -16.87
CA ILE A 129 -17.12 -20.22 -15.75
C ILE A 129 -16.52 -18.88 -16.14
N GLY A 130 -17.01 -17.77 -15.59
CA GLY A 130 -16.40 -16.47 -15.81
C GLY A 130 -17.32 -15.30 -15.51
N HIS A 131 -16.94 -14.14 -16.04
CA HIS A 131 -17.69 -12.90 -15.82
C HIS A 131 -19.12 -12.99 -16.41
N PRO A 132 -20.18 -12.55 -15.71
CA PRO A 132 -21.57 -12.65 -16.18
C PRO A 132 -21.79 -12.07 -17.59
N ASP A 133 -21.18 -10.92 -17.89
CA ASP A 133 -21.28 -10.28 -19.21
C ASP A 133 -20.66 -11.11 -20.37
N SER A 134 -19.97 -12.21 -20.08
CA SER A 134 -19.44 -13.12 -21.10
C SER A 134 -20.48 -14.12 -21.61
N PHE A 135 -21.65 -14.19 -20.97
CA PHE A 135 -22.73 -15.11 -21.34
C PHE A 135 -23.81 -14.36 -22.10
N ASP A 136 -23.79 -14.47 -23.43
CA ASP A 136 -24.79 -13.85 -24.30
C ASP A 136 -26.12 -14.63 -24.22
N ALA A 137 -27.23 -13.93 -24.09
CA ALA A 137 -28.58 -14.51 -24.07
C ALA A 137 -28.97 -15.21 -25.38
N ASP A 138 -28.29 -14.92 -26.49
CA ASP A 138 -28.46 -15.62 -27.77
C ASP A 138 -27.81 -17.02 -27.77
N GLU A 139 -26.82 -17.27 -26.91
CA GLU A 139 -26.11 -18.55 -26.78
C GLU A 139 -26.48 -19.31 -25.50
N TRP A 140 -26.81 -18.59 -24.43
CA TRP A 140 -27.05 -19.13 -23.10
C TRP A 140 -28.44 -18.79 -22.59
N THR A 141 -29.10 -19.79 -21.98
CA THR A 141 -30.29 -19.53 -21.18
C THR A 141 -29.88 -19.04 -19.79
N ILE A 142 -30.27 -17.82 -19.44
CA ILE A 142 -30.02 -17.21 -18.13
C ILE A 142 -31.34 -17.15 -17.35
N PRO A 143 -31.53 -17.94 -16.29
CA PRO A 143 -32.72 -17.85 -15.46
C PRO A 143 -32.85 -16.49 -14.77
N ALA A 144 -34.07 -15.98 -14.63
CA ALA A 144 -34.34 -14.66 -14.02
C ALA A 144 -33.84 -14.55 -12.57
N GLU A 145 -33.81 -15.67 -11.84
CA GLU A 145 -33.23 -15.74 -10.49
C GLU A 145 -31.72 -15.46 -10.51
N ILE A 146 -31.00 -15.98 -11.51
CA ILE A 146 -29.57 -15.74 -11.66
C ILE A 146 -29.31 -14.30 -12.10
N GLU A 147 -30.11 -13.76 -13.01
CA GLU A 147 -29.99 -12.36 -13.44
C GLU A 147 -30.21 -11.38 -12.27
N ALA A 148 -31.19 -11.66 -11.41
CA ALA A 148 -31.41 -10.92 -10.17
C ALA A 148 -30.22 -11.06 -9.21
N ALA A 149 -29.72 -12.28 -9.00
CA ALA A 149 -28.59 -12.52 -8.11
C ALA A 149 -27.30 -11.84 -8.58
N VAL A 150 -27.06 -11.74 -9.89
CA VAL A 150 -25.94 -10.97 -10.45
C VAL A 150 -26.10 -9.49 -10.10
N THR A 151 -27.31 -8.95 -10.24
CA THR A 151 -27.60 -7.55 -9.90
C THR A 151 -27.35 -7.28 -8.41
N ASP A 152 -27.91 -8.12 -7.53
CA ASP A 152 -27.73 -8.01 -6.07
C ASP A 152 -26.25 -8.13 -5.65
N ALA A 153 -25.48 -8.99 -6.34
CA ALA A 153 -24.05 -9.14 -6.12
C ALA A 153 -23.28 -7.85 -6.43
N TYR A 154 -23.61 -7.17 -7.54
CA TYR A 154 -22.99 -5.89 -7.89
C TYR A 154 -23.37 -4.79 -6.90
N GLU A 155 -24.65 -4.67 -6.53
CA GLU A 155 -25.13 -3.71 -5.52
C GLU A 155 -24.48 -3.93 -4.15
N SER A 156 -24.11 -5.17 -3.84
CA SER A 156 -23.42 -5.54 -2.60
C SER A 156 -21.89 -5.45 -2.69
N CYS A 157 -21.31 -4.87 -3.75
CA CYS A 157 -19.87 -4.80 -3.98
C CYS A 157 -19.18 -6.18 -3.85
N THR A 158 -19.75 -7.20 -4.49
CA THR A 158 -19.17 -8.54 -4.59
C THR A 158 -18.95 -8.92 -6.06
N HIS A 159 -17.99 -9.80 -6.32
CA HIS A 159 -17.62 -10.27 -7.65
C HIS A 159 -18.42 -11.54 -8.00
N PRO A 160 -19.46 -11.45 -8.85
CA PRO A 160 -20.14 -12.63 -9.35
C PRO A 160 -19.32 -13.34 -10.43
N THR A 161 -19.19 -14.65 -10.30
CA THR A 161 -18.68 -15.55 -11.33
C THR A 161 -19.82 -16.47 -11.75
N ALA A 162 -20.27 -16.35 -13.00
CA ALA A 162 -21.30 -17.21 -13.55
C ALA A 162 -20.74 -18.59 -13.90
N VAL A 163 -21.54 -19.63 -13.64
CA VAL A 163 -21.21 -21.04 -13.87
C VAL A 163 -22.25 -21.63 -14.80
N ALA A 164 -21.81 -22.16 -15.94
CA ALA A 164 -22.70 -22.63 -16.99
C ALA A 164 -22.27 -23.97 -17.56
N TRP A 165 -23.25 -24.80 -17.90
CA TRP A 165 -23.08 -26.04 -18.65
C TRP A 165 -24.37 -26.38 -19.39
N GLU A 166 -24.27 -27.20 -20.45
CA GLU A 166 -25.41 -27.62 -21.27
C GLU A 166 -26.27 -26.47 -21.83
N GLY A 167 -25.65 -25.31 -22.11
CA GLY A 167 -26.34 -24.13 -22.67
C GLY A 167 -27.17 -23.32 -21.68
N VAL A 168 -27.02 -23.57 -20.37
CA VAL A 168 -27.73 -22.85 -19.30
C VAL A 168 -26.72 -22.29 -18.29
N VAL A 169 -26.90 -21.05 -17.85
CA VAL A 169 -26.22 -20.51 -16.67
C VAL A 169 -26.95 -21.04 -15.44
N ARG A 170 -26.28 -21.93 -14.71
CA ARG A 170 -26.89 -22.74 -13.65
C ARG A 170 -26.78 -22.11 -12.27
N GLY A 171 -25.84 -21.20 -12.13
CA GLY A 171 -25.64 -20.46 -10.90
C GLY A 171 -24.57 -19.39 -11.02
N ILE A 172 -24.42 -18.64 -9.94
CA ILE A 172 -23.30 -17.73 -9.71
C ILE A 172 -22.63 -18.06 -8.39
N VAL A 173 -21.33 -17.87 -8.36
CA VAL A 173 -20.50 -17.92 -7.16
C VAL A 173 -19.99 -16.51 -6.91
N THR A 174 -20.27 -15.95 -5.75
CA THR A 174 -19.90 -14.57 -5.41
C THR A 174 -18.74 -14.56 -4.42
N VAL A 175 -17.71 -13.78 -4.72
CA VAL A 175 -16.58 -13.58 -3.81
C VAL A 175 -16.41 -12.10 -3.51
N ARG A 176 -15.76 -11.78 -2.39
CA ARG A 176 -15.45 -10.39 -2.01
C ARG A 176 -14.01 -10.26 -1.59
N ASP A 177 -13.43 -9.13 -1.96
CA ASP A 177 -12.21 -8.62 -1.34
C ASP A 177 -12.58 -7.57 -0.30
N THR A 178 -12.11 -7.74 0.93
CA THR A 178 -12.51 -6.90 2.06
C THR A 178 -11.62 -5.64 2.13
N PRO A 179 -12.19 -4.43 2.16
CA PRO A 179 -11.44 -3.20 2.45
C PRO A 179 -10.76 -3.25 3.82
N ARG A 180 -9.55 -2.69 3.94
CA ARG A 180 -8.83 -2.66 5.22
C ARG A 180 -9.47 -1.69 6.19
N GLU A 181 -9.61 -2.03 7.47
CA GLU A 181 -10.34 -1.20 8.45
C GLU A 181 -9.93 0.30 8.50
N ASN A 182 -8.68 0.59 8.17
CA ASN A 182 -8.06 1.91 8.20
C ASN A 182 -7.99 2.65 6.85
N TRP A 183 -8.49 2.06 5.75
CA TRP A 183 -8.28 2.61 4.39
C TRP A 183 -8.84 4.03 4.23
N GLU A 184 -10.06 4.30 4.75
CA GLU A 184 -10.73 5.61 4.65
C GLU A 184 -9.91 6.71 5.33
N ARG A 185 -9.37 6.40 6.52
CA ARG A 185 -8.55 7.33 7.30
C ARG A 185 -7.25 7.64 6.56
N VAL A 186 -6.56 6.62 6.05
CA VAL A 186 -5.28 6.80 5.33
C VAL A 186 -5.47 7.64 4.07
N VAL A 187 -6.53 7.38 3.30
CA VAL A 187 -6.87 8.19 2.12
C VAL A 187 -7.18 9.64 2.52
N SER A 188 -7.96 9.84 3.59
CA SER A 188 -8.27 11.19 4.10
C SER A 188 -7.05 11.95 4.57
N ASP A 189 -6.15 11.31 5.35
CA ASP A 189 -4.94 11.94 5.88
C ASP A 189 -4.00 12.43 4.76
N LEU A 190 -3.93 11.67 3.65
CA LEU A 190 -3.14 12.07 2.49
C LEU A 190 -3.81 13.20 1.69
N ALA A 191 -5.13 13.16 1.54
CA ALA A 191 -5.88 14.21 0.85
C ALA A 191 -5.87 15.54 1.62
N ASP A 192 -5.94 15.50 2.95
CA ASP A 192 -5.84 16.66 3.84
C ASP A 192 -4.49 17.41 3.70
N ALA A 193 -3.48 16.75 3.12
CA ALA A 193 -2.21 17.36 2.74
C ALA A 193 -2.20 17.95 1.31
N ASP A 194 -3.37 18.32 0.78
CA ASP A 194 -3.60 18.90 -0.56
C ASP A 194 -3.11 18.01 -1.72
N ARG A 195 -3.31 16.69 -1.60
CA ARG A 195 -2.92 15.70 -2.64
C ARG A 195 -4.15 15.20 -3.40
N GLU A 196 -4.02 15.11 -4.72
CA GLU A 196 -5.00 14.44 -5.59
C GLU A 196 -4.93 12.93 -5.36
N ILE A 197 -6.03 12.30 -4.97
CA ILE A 197 -6.11 10.87 -4.72
C ILE A 197 -6.75 10.16 -5.90
N VAL A 198 -6.03 9.19 -6.45
CA VAL A 198 -6.48 8.35 -7.56
C VAL A 198 -6.47 6.88 -7.13
N VAL A 199 -7.52 6.13 -7.47
CA VAL A 199 -7.57 4.67 -7.27
C VAL A 199 -7.55 3.98 -8.63
N LEU A 200 -6.68 2.99 -8.80
CA LEU A 200 -6.63 2.11 -9.97
C LEU A 200 -7.13 0.73 -9.57
N THR A 201 -8.00 0.13 -10.39
CA THR A 201 -8.41 -1.26 -10.22
C THR A 201 -8.63 -1.94 -11.56
N GLY A 202 -8.37 -3.25 -11.58
CA GLY A 202 -8.77 -4.14 -12.68
C GLY A 202 -10.23 -4.60 -12.58
N ASP A 203 -10.93 -4.23 -11.51
CA ASP A 203 -12.34 -4.62 -11.32
C ASP A 203 -13.28 -3.80 -12.21
N ASP A 204 -14.50 -4.31 -12.33
CA ASP A 204 -15.60 -3.64 -12.99
C ASP A 204 -15.93 -2.28 -12.33
N GLU A 205 -16.37 -1.30 -13.12
CA GLU A 205 -16.77 0.02 -12.61
C GLU A 205 -17.86 -0.09 -11.53
N ARG A 206 -18.77 -1.06 -11.63
CA ARG A 206 -19.80 -1.37 -10.62
C ARG A 206 -19.22 -1.75 -9.26
N MET A 207 -17.96 -2.21 -9.20
CA MET A 207 -17.26 -2.59 -7.97
C MET A 207 -16.50 -1.43 -7.32
N THR A 208 -16.51 -0.24 -7.93
CA THR A 208 -15.72 0.90 -7.46
C THR A 208 -16.48 1.85 -6.54
N GLU A 209 -17.78 1.63 -6.34
CA GLU A 209 -18.67 2.57 -5.65
C GLU A 209 -18.20 2.91 -4.24
N THR A 210 -17.67 1.93 -3.50
CA THR A 210 -17.12 2.14 -2.15
C THR A 210 -15.99 3.19 -2.14
N PHE A 211 -15.12 3.18 -3.14
CA PHE A 211 -14.00 4.11 -3.25
C PHE A 211 -14.41 5.41 -3.94
N ALA A 212 -15.25 5.34 -4.98
CA ALA A 212 -15.72 6.49 -5.73
C ALA A 212 -16.61 7.43 -4.91
N ASN A 213 -17.34 6.91 -3.92
CA ASN A 213 -18.18 7.71 -3.02
C ASN A 213 -17.40 8.36 -1.87
N HIS A 214 -16.13 8.01 -1.67
CA HIS A 214 -15.32 8.58 -0.61
C HIS A 214 -14.95 10.04 -0.96
N PRO A 215 -15.20 11.02 -0.08
CA PRO A 215 -15.07 12.46 -0.41
C PRO A 215 -13.65 12.91 -0.72
N ALA A 216 -12.66 12.15 -0.27
CA ALA A 216 -11.25 12.42 -0.50
C ALA A 216 -10.67 11.71 -1.74
N VAL A 217 -11.45 10.89 -2.45
CA VAL A 217 -11.02 10.23 -3.69
C VAL A 217 -11.46 11.08 -4.87
N ASP A 218 -10.51 11.58 -5.67
CA ASP A 218 -10.81 12.44 -6.81
C ASP A 218 -11.20 11.63 -8.05
N HIS A 219 -10.49 10.53 -8.29
CA HIS A 219 -10.66 9.71 -9.49
C HIS A 219 -10.53 8.22 -9.20
N VAL A 220 -11.40 7.41 -9.79
CA VAL A 220 -11.26 5.95 -9.84
C VAL A 220 -11.20 5.50 -11.29
N PHE A 221 -10.18 4.73 -11.65
CA PHE A 221 -10.06 4.08 -12.95
C PHE A 221 -10.32 2.58 -12.77
N ALA A 222 -11.42 2.11 -13.35
CA ALA A 222 -11.84 0.72 -13.36
C ALA A 222 -11.46 0.00 -14.66
N ASP A 223 -11.58 -1.33 -14.69
CA ASP A 223 -11.26 -2.22 -15.81
C ASP A 223 -9.84 -2.01 -16.36
N VAL A 224 -8.92 -1.63 -15.47
CA VAL A 224 -7.52 -1.35 -15.81
C VAL A 224 -6.72 -2.64 -15.80
N ARG A 225 -6.33 -3.10 -17.00
CA ARG A 225 -5.41 -4.22 -17.15
C ARG A 225 -4.04 -3.91 -16.54
N PRO A 226 -3.29 -4.90 -16.03
CA PRO A 226 -1.96 -4.70 -15.45
C PRO A 226 -1.01 -3.88 -16.34
N GLU A 227 -1.00 -4.15 -17.66
CA GLU A 227 -0.14 -3.43 -18.62
C GLU A 227 -0.59 -1.98 -18.86
N SER A 228 -1.86 -1.68 -18.57
CA SER A 228 -2.43 -0.34 -18.73
C SER A 228 -2.20 0.55 -17.50
N LYS A 229 -1.96 -0.04 -16.31
CA LYS A 229 -1.65 0.72 -15.09
C LYS A 229 -0.45 1.64 -15.28
N GLU A 230 0.61 1.12 -15.90
CA GLU A 230 1.83 1.89 -16.20
C GLU A 230 1.54 3.15 -17.04
N VAL A 231 0.73 3.00 -18.10
CA VAL A 231 0.38 4.09 -19.01
C VAL A 231 -0.42 5.18 -18.29
N ILE A 232 -1.35 4.78 -17.41
CA ILE A 232 -2.14 5.73 -16.61
C ILE A 232 -1.22 6.49 -15.65
N VAL A 233 -0.33 5.78 -14.92
CA VAL A 233 0.63 6.42 -14.01
C VAL A 233 1.53 7.40 -14.76
N GLN A 234 2.05 7.03 -15.93
CA GLN A 234 2.84 7.95 -16.77
C GLN A 234 2.05 9.20 -17.17
N GLY A 235 0.76 9.07 -17.50
CA GLY A 235 -0.09 10.22 -17.78
C GLY A 235 -0.35 11.12 -16.57
N LEU A 236 -0.46 10.54 -15.37
CA LEU A 236 -0.61 11.30 -14.13
C LEU A 236 0.66 12.07 -13.76
N ARG A 237 1.84 11.53 -14.07
CA ARG A 237 3.13 12.22 -13.88
C ARG A 237 3.26 13.52 -14.67
N GLU A 238 2.54 13.65 -15.78
CA GLU A 238 2.49 14.91 -16.53
C GLU A 238 1.75 16.03 -15.77
N ARG A 239 0.90 15.67 -14.80
CA ARG A 239 0.13 16.62 -13.97
C ARG A 239 0.89 17.05 -12.72
N GLY A 240 1.75 16.18 -12.19
CA GLY A 240 2.60 16.49 -11.05
C GLY A 240 3.31 15.26 -10.50
N THR A 241 4.09 15.45 -9.43
CA THR A 241 4.89 14.37 -8.84
C THR A 241 3.98 13.27 -8.31
N THR A 242 4.08 12.10 -8.91
CA THR A 242 3.14 10.99 -8.69
C THR A 242 3.77 9.92 -7.83
N THR A 243 3.14 9.61 -6.70
CA THR A 243 3.49 8.46 -5.86
C THR A 243 2.49 7.34 -6.10
N MET A 244 2.97 6.17 -6.50
CA MET A 244 2.17 4.95 -6.64
C MET A 244 2.30 4.12 -5.36
N ILE A 245 1.18 3.64 -4.83
CA ILE A 245 1.10 2.77 -3.67
C ILE A 245 0.41 1.49 -4.09
N GLY A 246 1.05 0.36 -3.79
CA GLY A 246 0.75 -0.89 -4.46
C GLY A 246 1.16 -2.12 -3.66
N ASP A 247 0.74 -3.32 -4.05
CA ASP A 247 1.18 -4.56 -3.38
C ASP A 247 2.50 -5.10 -3.96
N GLY A 248 2.87 -4.65 -5.17
CA GLY A 248 4.07 -5.03 -5.90
C GLY A 248 3.96 -6.38 -6.61
N THR A 249 2.78 -7.01 -6.63
CA THR A 249 2.57 -8.29 -7.32
C THR A 249 2.15 -8.06 -8.77
N ASN A 250 1.08 -7.29 -8.99
CA ASN A 250 0.49 -7.05 -10.31
C ASN A 250 0.79 -5.65 -10.87
N ASP A 251 1.36 -4.78 -10.04
CA ASP A 251 1.53 -3.36 -10.28
C ASP A 251 3.00 -2.92 -10.16
N ALA A 252 3.94 -3.86 -10.07
CA ALA A 252 5.37 -3.59 -10.09
C ALA A 252 5.82 -2.68 -11.26
N PRO A 253 5.35 -2.87 -12.52
CA PRO A 253 5.66 -1.93 -13.60
C PRO A 253 5.13 -0.51 -13.33
N ALA A 254 3.93 -0.41 -12.76
CA ALA A 254 3.32 0.88 -12.42
C ALA A 254 4.07 1.58 -11.28
N LEU A 255 4.46 0.85 -10.23
CA LEU A 255 5.31 1.31 -9.13
C LEU A 255 6.64 1.87 -9.64
N ALA A 256 7.34 1.10 -10.48
CA ALA A 256 8.62 1.53 -11.06
C ALA A 256 8.48 2.71 -12.03
N SER A 257 7.30 2.89 -12.64
CA SER A 257 7.03 4.00 -13.56
C SER A 257 6.63 5.30 -12.88
N ALA A 258 6.26 5.26 -11.60
CA ALA A 258 5.92 6.44 -10.81
C ALA A 258 7.16 7.31 -10.56
N ASP A 259 6.98 8.53 -10.04
CA ASP A 259 8.13 9.29 -9.55
C ASP A 259 8.67 8.68 -8.24
N LEU A 260 7.77 8.06 -7.47
CA LEU A 260 8.06 7.29 -6.27
C LEU A 260 7.10 6.10 -6.15
N GLY A 261 7.62 4.91 -5.88
CA GLY A 261 6.82 3.70 -5.63
C GLY A 261 6.87 3.27 -4.16
N ILE A 262 5.72 3.01 -3.55
CA ILE A 262 5.60 2.43 -2.21
C ILE A 262 4.88 1.08 -2.30
N ALA A 263 5.57 0.00 -1.94
CA ALA A 263 4.94 -1.30 -1.81
C ALA A 263 4.39 -1.51 -0.39
N VAL A 264 3.12 -1.89 -0.27
CA VAL A 264 2.43 -2.30 0.96
C VAL A 264 2.18 -3.78 0.84
N SER A 265 2.78 -4.58 1.72
CA SER A 265 2.44 -6.01 1.86
C SER A 265 2.82 -6.97 0.74
N SER A 266 3.98 -6.80 0.12
CA SER A 266 4.67 -7.99 -0.34
C SER A 266 6.18 -7.80 -0.24
N GLY A 267 6.82 -8.60 0.63
CA GLY A 267 8.27 -8.79 0.62
C GLY A 267 8.69 -9.70 -0.54
N THR A 268 7.93 -9.69 -1.63
CA THR A 268 8.27 -10.44 -2.84
C THR A 268 9.48 -9.79 -3.48
N ASP A 269 10.32 -10.60 -4.14
CA ASP A 269 11.50 -10.08 -4.83
C ASP A 269 11.12 -9.02 -5.86
N LEU A 270 9.96 -9.17 -6.51
CA LEU A 270 9.46 -8.24 -7.52
C LEU A 270 9.09 -6.87 -6.93
N ALA A 271 8.39 -6.85 -5.79
CA ALA A 271 8.03 -5.61 -5.11
C ALA A 271 9.27 -4.85 -4.60
N ILE A 272 10.26 -5.58 -4.09
CA ILE A 272 11.54 -5.00 -3.63
C ILE A 272 12.34 -4.44 -4.81
N GLU A 273 12.27 -5.05 -6.00
CA GLU A 273 12.96 -4.52 -7.18
C GLU A 273 12.26 -3.30 -7.78
N ALA A 274 10.94 -3.19 -7.63
CA ALA A 274 10.12 -2.16 -8.27
C ALA A 274 9.85 -0.92 -7.41
N ALA A 275 9.82 -1.06 -6.09
CA ALA A 275 9.47 0.03 -5.18
C ALA A 275 10.70 0.80 -4.68
N ASP A 276 10.49 2.07 -4.35
CA ASP A 276 11.51 2.90 -3.69
C ASP A 276 11.45 2.77 -2.16
N ALA A 277 10.27 2.43 -1.62
CA ALA A 277 10.06 2.10 -0.22
C ALA A 277 9.09 0.91 -0.07
N VAL A 278 9.31 0.10 0.97
CA VAL A 278 8.46 -1.05 1.29
C VAL A 278 7.96 -0.94 2.72
N VAL A 279 6.64 -0.98 2.90
CA VAL A 279 5.99 -1.06 4.19
C VAL A 279 5.81 -2.52 4.58
N LEU A 280 6.40 -2.91 5.73
CA LEU A 280 6.31 -4.26 6.25
C LEU A 280 5.04 -4.47 7.09
N ASP A 281 4.70 -5.73 7.32
CA ASP A 281 3.58 -6.19 8.18
C ASP A 281 2.20 -5.68 7.76
N ASP A 282 2.01 -5.40 6.47
CA ASP A 282 0.69 -5.13 5.92
C ASP A 282 -0.03 -3.90 6.53
N ARG A 283 0.77 -2.93 6.99
CA ARG A 283 0.31 -1.73 7.69
C ARG A 283 0.05 -0.57 6.74
N LEU A 284 -1.18 -0.46 6.23
CA LEU A 284 -1.56 0.70 5.40
C LEU A 284 -1.36 2.05 6.14
N ASP A 285 -1.45 2.08 7.47
CA ASP A 285 -1.18 3.29 8.29
C ASP A 285 0.24 3.83 8.16
N ALA A 286 1.19 2.98 7.82
CA ALA A 286 2.58 3.38 7.68
C ALA A 286 2.82 4.20 6.40
N VAL A 287 1.88 4.20 5.45
CA VAL A 287 1.98 5.01 4.23
C VAL A 287 2.04 6.51 4.59
N PRO A 288 1.05 7.10 5.29
CA PRO A 288 1.17 8.47 5.81
C PRO A 288 2.43 8.71 6.67
N GLU A 289 2.85 7.73 7.47
CA GLU A 289 4.09 7.82 8.28
C GLU A 289 5.33 8.02 7.38
N VAL A 290 5.39 7.42 6.18
CA VAL A 290 6.49 7.65 5.22
C VAL A 290 6.54 9.12 4.79
N PHE A 291 5.39 9.72 4.46
CA PHE A 291 5.30 11.12 4.08
C PHE A 291 5.69 12.05 5.24
N GLU A 292 5.19 11.80 6.44
CA GLU A 292 5.54 12.58 7.64
C GLU A 292 7.05 12.52 7.92
N LEU A 293 7.63 11.32 7.90
CA LEU A 293 9.06 11.11 8.12
C LEU A 293 9.92 11.86 7.10
N ALA A 294 9.53 11.85 5.84
CA ALA A 294 10.24 12.59 4.81
C ALA A 294 10.16 14.10 5.04
N SER A 295 9.00 14.61 5.44
CA SER A 295 8.84 16.03 5.76
C SER A 295 9.71 16.47 6.92
N GLU A 296 9.71 15.71 8.01
CA GLU A 296 10.56 16.00 9.15
C GLU A 296 12.06 15.89 8.80
N THR A 297 12.42 14.92 7.94
CA THR A 297 13.79 14.76 7.44
C THR A 297 14.21 15.98 6.63
N ARG A 298 13.35 16.45 5.72
CA ARG A 298 13.59 17.63 4.88
C ARG A 298 13.78 18.88 5.74
N ASP A 299 12.94 19.07 6.75
CA ASP A 299 13.05 20.20 7.67
C ASP A 299 14.32 20.13 8.53
N ARG A 300 14.73 18.94 8.94
CA ARG A 300 15.99 18.75 9.66
C ARG A 300 17.21 19.02 8.77
N ILE A 301 17.16 18.64 7.50
CA ILE A 301 18.17 19.02 6.49
C ILE A 301 18.23 20.54 6.35
N LYS A 302 17.09 21.22 6.17
CA LYS A 302 17.03 22.69 6.08
C LYS A 302 17.64 23.34 7.32
N GLN A 303 17.30 22.88 8.52
CA GLN A 303 17.88 23.38 9.77
C GLN A 303 19.40 23.20 9.81
N ASN A 304 19.91 22.03 9.47
CA ASN A 304 21.35 21.76 9.45
C ASN A 304 22.09 22.64 8.44
N LEU A 305 21.51 22.87 7.26
CA LEU A 305 22.07 23.76 6.24
C LEU A 305 22.04 25.23 6.71
N VAL A 306 20.97 25.67 7.36
CA VAL A 306 20.87 27.03 7.95
C VAL A 306 21.92 27.22 9.04
N TRP A 307 22.15 26.23 9.92
CA TRP A 307 23.20 26.29 10.94
C TRP A 307 24.60 26.31 10.34
N ALA A 308 24.86 25.46 9.35
CA ALA A 308 26.14 25.38 8.67
C ALA A 308 26.47 26.68 7.91
N ALA A 309 25.50 27.24 7.18
CA ALA A 309 25.65 28.48 6.44
C ALA A 309 25.72 29.71 7.37
N GLY A 310 24.83 29.79 8.36
CA GLY A 310 24.73 30.93 9.28
C GLY A 310 26.02 31.18 10.06
N TYR A 311 26.70 30.11 10.49
CA TYR A 311 28.03 30.22 11.09
C TYR A 311 29.03 30.89 10.14
N ASN A 312 29.14 30.41 8.91
CA ASN A 312 30.07 30.96 7.92
C ASN A 312 29.75 32.42 7.56
N THR A 313 28.45 32.76 7.46
CA THR A 313 27.99 34.13 7.18
C THR A 313 28.42 35.12 8.27
N ILE A 314 28.47 34.70 9.55
CA ILE A 314 28.91 35.55 10.66
C ILE A 314 30.43 35.54 10.80
N ALA A 315 31.05 34.36 10.73
CA ALA A 315 32.48 34.21 10.99
C ALA A 315 33.36 34.83 9.89
N LEU A 316 32.91 34.85 8.63
CA LEU A 316 33.69 35.35 7.51
C LEU A 316 33.93 36.88 7.57
N PRO A 317 32.91 37.74 7.77
CA PRO A 317 33.11 39.17 8.01
C PRO A 317 33.99 39.48 9.23
N LEU A 318 33.81 38.75 10.34
CA LEU A 318 34.61 38.95 11.55
C LEU A 318 36.08 38.53 11.33
N ALA A 319 36.34 37.49 10.54
CA ALA A 319 37.69 37.08 10.15
C ALA A 319 38.34 38.12 9.24
N MET A 320 37.60 38.70 8.29
CA MET A 320 38.07 39.81 7.44
C MET A 320 38.38 41.06 8.26
N ALA A 321 37.58 41.37 9.29
CA ALA A 321 37.82 42.46 10.24
C ALA A 321 38.99 42.19 11.22
N GLY A 322 39.57 40.98 11.20
CA GLY A 322 40.69 40.60 12.07
C GLY A 322 40.30 40.31 13.52
N VAL A 323 39.01 40.16 13.81
CA VAL A 323 38.47 39.90 15.16
C VAL A 323 38.65 38.43 15.54
N ILE A 324 38.59 37.52 14.56
CA ILE A 324 38.73 36.08 14.77
C ILE A 324 40.17 35.66 14.47
N THR A 325 40.80 35.01 15.45
CA THR A 325 42.08 34.32 15.25
C THR A 325 41.87 32.92 14.66
N PRO A 326 42.88 32.31 14.03
CA PRO A 326 42.76 30.95 13.50
C PRO A 326 42.32 29.90 14.55
N LEU A 327 42.73 30.08 15.81
CA LEU A 327 42.31 29.21 16.92
C LEU A 327 40.81 29.33 17.21
N ILE A 328 40.29 30.56 17.25
CA ILE A 328 38.85 30.81 17.48
C ILE A 328 38.04 30.26 16.31
N ALA A 329 38.49 30.46 15.07
CA ALA A 329 37.86 29.89 13.88
C ALA A 329 37.75 28.36 13.94
N ALA A 330 38.82 27.68 14.37
CA ALA A 330 38.83 26.23 14.51
C ALA A 330 37.86 25.72 15.58
N VAL A 331 37.79 26.40 16.74
CA VAL A 331 36.86 26.04 17.82
C VAL A 331 35.40 26.23 17.37
N MET A 332 35.09 27.34 16.72
CA MET A 332 33.72 27.58 16.25
C MET A 332 33.29 26.60 15.15
N MET A 333 34.22 26.21 14.26
CA MET A 333 33.96 25.16 13.27
C MET A 333 33.62 23.83 13.94
N ALA A 334 34.35 23.43 14.98
CA ALA A 334 34.06 22.22 15.75
C ALA A 334 32.68 22.26 16.43
N ILE A 335 32.30 23.42 16.98
CA ILE A 335 30.98 23.62 17.58
C ILE A 335 29.86 23.53 16.53
N SER A 336 30.03 24.14 15.35
CA SER A 336 29.06 24.06 14.25
C SER A 336 28.81 22.60 13.82
N SER A 337 29.89 21.83 13.61
CA SER A 337 29.76 20.40 13.30
C SER A 337 29.06 19.62 14.42
N LEU A 338 29.35 19.94 15.69
CA LEU A 338 28.72 19.27 16.82
C LEU A 338 27.21 19.55 16.90
N ILE A 339 26.78 20.78 16.62
CA ILE A 339 25.35 21.16 16.56
C ILE A 339 24.63 20.36 15.47
N VAL A 340 25.19 20.30 14.26
CA VAL A 340 24.63 19.49 13.15
C VAL A 340 24.51 18.02 13.56
N VAL A 341 25.57 17.47 14.19
CA VAL A 341 25.57 16.08 14.65
C VAL A 341 24.50 15.82 15.71
N PHE A 342 24.36 16.70 16.70
CA PHE A 342 23.32 16.54 17.73
C PHE A 342 21.92 16.72 17.17
N ASN A 343 21.71 17.66 16.26
CA ASN A 343 20.42 17.89 15.63
C ASN A 343 19.99 16.68 14.78
N SER A 344 20.92 16.10 14.00
CA SER A 344 20.66 14.88 13.24
C SER A 344 20.36 13.67 14.11
N LYS A 345 20.87 13.60 15.35
CA LYS A 345 20.64 12.48 16.28
C LYS A 345 19.31 12.53 17.02
N ARG A 346 18.57 13.64 16.96
CA ARG A 346 17.24 13.72 17.56
C ARG A 346 16.35 12.68 16.88
N ARG A 347 15.45 12.00 17.58
CA ARG A 347 14.47 11.12 16.90
C ARG A 347 13.45 11.97 16.16
N LEU A 348 13.02 11.53 14.98
CA LEU A 348 11.93 12.12 14.23
C LEU A 348 10.61 11.88 14.99
N PHE A 349 10.34 10.63 15.37
CA PHE A 349 9.23 10.31 16.27
C PHE A 349 9.49 10.57 17.77
N SER A 350 8.48 11.11 18.45
CA SER A 350 8.23 10.78 19.86
C SER A 350 7.33 9.55 19.89
N ALA A 351 7.72 8.52 20.65
CA ALA A 351 6.91 7.31 20.80
C ALA A 351 5.55 7.64 21.48
N ASN A 352 4.56 8.03 20.68
CA ASN A 352 3.16 8.06 21.09
C ASN A 352 2.57 6.68 20.82
N GLY A 353 2.93 5.70 21.67
CA GLY A 353 2.45 4.32 21.54
C GLY A 353 2.33 3.55 22.86
N ASP A 354 2.67 4.14 24.01
CA ASP A 354 2.69 3.44 25.31
C ASP A 354 1.61 3.92 26.30
N GLN A 355 0.55 4.57 25.83
CA GLN A 355 -0.58 5.00 26.69
C GLN A 355 -1.93 4.41 26.27
N VAL A 356 -2.00 3.14 25.87
CA VAL A 356 -3.26 2.37 25.94
C VAL A 356 -2.94 0.89 26.19
N THR A 357 -2.42 0.55 27.38
CA THR A 357 -2.46 -0.82 27.94
C THR A 357 -1.98 -0.81 29.40
N ALA A 358 -2.58 0.03 30.23
CA ALA A 358 -2.34 -0.02 31.68
C ALA A 358 -3.55 0.46 32.48
N THR A 359 -4.77 0.09 32.08
CA THR A 359 -5.95 0.16 32.97
C THR A 359 -7.01 -0.83 32.48
N ASP A 360 -6.72 -2.13 32.54
CA ASP A 360 -7.76 -3.15 32.73
C ASP A 360 -7.13 -4.49 33.09
N SER A 361 -6.69 -4.61 34.34
CA SER A 361 -6.37 -5.91 34.97
C SER A 361 -6.09 -5.72 36.46
N SER A 362 -7.09 -5.20 37.19
CA SER A 362 -7.18 -5.49 38.61
C SER A 362 -8.64 -5.44 39.04
N GLU A 363 -9.05 -6.50 39.74
CA GLU A 363 -10.33 -6.67 40.45
C GLU A 363 -11.46 -7.37 39.67
N GLY A 364 -11.21 -8.64 39.38
CA GLY A 364 -12.28 -9.60 39.13
C GLY A 364 -11.85 -11.00 39.57
N ASN A 365 -12.44 -11.45 40.68
CA ASN A 365 -12.60 -12.86 41.07
C ASN A 365 -11.54 -13.47 42.00
N ASP A 366 -11.72 -13.28 43.31
CA ASP A 366 -11.25 -14.23 44.33
C ASP A 366 -12.31 -14.41 45.43
N GLN A 367 -13.40 -15.12 45.10
CA GLN A 367 -14.26 -15.78 46.07
C GLN A 367 -14.75 -17.10 45.48
N LEU A 368 -14.10 -18.20 45.85
CA LEU A 368 -14.69 -19.53 45.77
C LEU A 368 -14.38 -20.31 47.04
N GLY A 369 -15.47 -20.73 47.66
CA GLY A 369 -15.54 -21.29 48.99
C GLY A 369 -14.90 -22.67 49.12
N SER A 370 -14.42 -22.89 50.34
CA SER A 370 -14.11 -24.20 50.90
C SER A 370 -15.35 -25.08 51.02
N PRO A 371 -15.21 -26.40 50.85
CA PRO A 371 -15.97 -27.33 51.65
C PRO A 371 -15.04 -28.21 52.49
N ALA A 372 -15.28 -28.19 53.81
CA ALA A 372 -14.75 -29.14 54.76
C ALA A 372 -15.74 -30.31 54.94
N HIS A 373 -15.21 -31.54 55.03
CA HIS A 373 -15.90 -32.67 55.63
C HIS A 373 -14.93 -33.52 56.47
N SER A 374 -15.50 -34.17 57.50
CA SER A 374 -14.94 -34.96 58.62
C SER A 374 -14.33 -34.08 59.73
N ASP A 375 -14.89 -33.99 60.94
CA ASP A 375 -15.58 -34.99 61.79
C ASP A 375 -16.83 -34.45 62.54
#